data_AF-A0A6I2R4C6-F1
#
_entry.id   AF-A0A6I2R4C6-F1
#
_cell.length_a   1.000
_cell.length_b   1.000
_cell.length_c   1.000
_cell.angle_alpha   90.00
_cell.angle_beta   90.00
_cell.angle_gamma   90.00
#
_symmetry.space_group_name_H-M   'P 1'
#
loop_
_entity.id
_entity.type
_entity.pdbx_description
1 polymer ?
#
loop_
_entity_poly.entity_id
_entity_poly.type
_entity_poly.pdbx_seq_one_letter_code
_entity_poly.pdbx_strand_id
1 'polypeptide(L)'
;MTIQQILREKGLSRYQLSKRSGIPWATLADICSGKTALTRCSAGTLGKLSAALDIPMEELLTMTVEQRLAPDGKPKDRSYLEKDLPASLQKALDEYIQGEKDHVSYMDCLWGELYGAINSNQWSNAITLEQADYLRAKYL
;
A
#
# COMPACT_ATOMS: atom_id res chain seq x y z
N MET A 1 12.93 0.62 -5.71
CA MET A 1 13.27 1.32 -4.45
C MET A 1 12.70 2.71 -4.54
N THR A 2 12.04 3.19 -3.48
CA THR A 2 11.38 4.51 -3.45
C THR A 2 12.17 5.49 -2.58
N ILE A 3 11.93 6.80 -2.75
CA ILE A 3 12.58 7.82 -1.90
C ILE A 3 12.25 7.61 -0.42
N GLN A 4 11.04 7.16 -0.07
CA GLN A 4 10.70 6.96 1.33
C GLN A 4 11.37 5.72 1.92
N GLN A 5 11.70 4.70 1.11
CA GLN A 5 12.55 3.59 1.53
C GLN A 5 13.97 4.08 1.85
N ILE A 6 14.60 4.87 0.98
CA ILE A 6 15.92 5.47 1.26
C ILE A 6 15.91 6.28 2.55
N LEU A 7 14.87 7.11 2.74
CA LEU A 7 14.75 7.91 3.95
C LEU A 7 14.70 7.04 5.22
N ARG A 8 13.99 5.91 5.19
CA ARG A 8 13.93 4.96 6.30
C ARG A 8 15.28 4.29 6.55
N GLU A 9 15.93 3.80 5.50
CA GLU A 9 17.24 3.14 5.60
C GLU A 9 18.32 4.07 6.15
N LYS A 10 18.30 5.35 5.73
CA LYS A 10 19.24 6.37 6.21
C LYS A 10 18.82 7.03 7.54
N GLY A 11 17.69 6.62 8.13
CA GLY A 11 17.17 7.20 9.38
C GLY A 11 16.82 8.70 9.27
N LEU A 12 16.43 9.16 8.08
CA LEU A 12 16.14 10.56 7.78
C LEU A 12 14.63 10.80 7.70
N SER A 13 14.18 11.86 8.38
CA SER A 13 12.84 12.41 8.17
C SER A 13 12.77 13.29 6.92
N ARG A 14 11.57 13.45 6.35
CA ARG A 14 11.33 14.39 5.24
C ARG A 14 11.70 15.83 5.61
N TYR A 15 11.51 16.21 6.87
CA TYR A 15 11.89 17.54 7.38
C TYR A 15 13.42 17.72 7.36
N GLN A 16 14.18 16.73 7.84
CA GLN A 16 15.64 16.77 7.76
C GLN A 16 16.12 16.82 6.30
N LEU A 17 15.48 16.06 5.40
CA LEU A 17 15.79 16.13 3.96
C LEU A 17 15.53 17.54 3.40
N SER A 18 14.43 18.20 3.78
CA SER A 18 14.13 19.58 3.37
C SER A 18 15.23 20.55 3.82
N LYS A 19 15.64 20.47 5.09
CA LYS A 19 16.70 21.33 5.63
C LYS A 19 18.05 21.07 4.98
N ARG A 20 18.40 19.81 4.71
CA ARG A 20 19.69 19.45 4.10
C ARG A 20 19.77 19.80 2.62
N SER A 21 18.71 19.53 1.86
CA SER A 21 18.69 19.77 0.41
C SER A 21 18.38 21.23 0.04
N GLY A 22 17.83 22.01 0.97
CA GLY A 22 17.30 23.34 0.69
C GLY A 22 16.06 23.32 -0.21
N ILE A 23 15.42 22.16 -0.39
CA ILE A 23 14.17 22.01 -1.16
C ILE A 23 12.99 22.31 -0.23
N PRO A 24 12.01 23.13 -0.65
CA PRO A 24 10.82 23.42 0.14
C PRO A 24 10.09 22.15 0.59
N TRP A 25 9.60 22.16 1.83
CA TRP A 25 8.89 21.01 2.41
C TRP A 25 7.73 20.54 1.54
N ALA A 26 6.94 21.47 0.97
CA ALA A 26 5.80 21.13 0.11
C ALA A 26 6.23 20.34 -1.14
N THR A 27 7.34 20.73 -1.75
CA THR A 27 7.89 20.01 -2.92
C THR A 27 8.36 18.61 -2.54
N LEU A 28 9.04 18.45 -1.40
CA LEU A 28 9.45 17.12 -0.93
C LEU A 28 8.25 16.26 -0.50
N ALA A 29 7.22 16.85 0.08
CA ALA A 29 5.99 16.14 0.43
C ALA A 29 5.31 15.58 -0.84
N ASP A 30 5.25 16.37 -1.91
CA ASP A 30 4.70 15.93 -3.20
C ASP A 30 5.55 14.83 -3.86
N ILE A 31 6.88 14.90 -3.74
CA ILE A 31 7.79 13.86 -4.27
C ILE A 31 7.67 12.57 -3.44
N CYS A 32 7.74 12.67 -2.11
CA CYS A 32 7.67 11.52 -1.20
C CYS A 32 6.29 10.86 -1.15
N SER A 33 5.23 11.55 -1.59
CA SER A 33 3.88 10.97 -1.71
C SER A 33 3.58 10.40 -3.11
N GLY A 34 4.52 10.52 -4.05
CA GLY A 34 4.32 10.07 -5.43
C GLY A 34 3.38 10.96 -6.25
N LYS A 35 3.01 12.14 -5.74
CA LYS A 35 2.25 13.15 -6.50
C LYS A 35 3.11 13.72 -7.63
N THR A 36 4.41 13.93 -7.37
CA THR A 36 5.39 14.34 -8.37
C THR A 36 6.41 13.22 -8.60
N ALA A 37 6.51 12.75 -9.84
CA ALA A 37 7.54 11.79 -10.24
C ALA A 37 8.91 12.47 -10.31
N LEU A 38 9.97 11.78 -9.93
CA LEU A 38 11.35 12.30 -9.97
C LEU A 38 11.78 12.71 -11.38
N THR A 39 11.33 11.97 -12.39
CA THR A 39 11.55 12.29 -13.82
C THR A 39 10.96 13.63 -14.27
N ARG A 40 10.03 14.21 -13.49
CA ARG A 40 9.43 15.52 -13.76
C ARG A 40 10.10 16.66 -12.98
N CYS A 41 11.03 16.35 -12.09
CA CYS A 41 11.78 17.36 -11.36
C CYS A 41 12.86 17.99 -12.25
N SER A 42 13.18 19.26 -12.01
CA SER A 42 14.30 19.91 -12.70
C SER A 42 15.63 19.26 -12.30
N ALA A 43 16.63 19.36 -13.19
CA ALA A 43 18.00 18.88 -12.92
C ALA A 43 18.58 19.47 -11.62
N GLY A 44 18.27 20.73 -11.31
CA GLY A 44 18.68 21.37 -10.06
C GLY A 44 18.06 20.73 -8.81
N THR A 45 16.78 20.36 -8.86
CA THR A 45 16.10 19.65 -7.76
C THR A 45 16.66 18.24 -7.60
N LEU A 46 16.88 17.53 -8.70
CA LEU A 46 17.48 16.20 -8.69
C LEU A 46 18.92 16.23 -8.15
N GLY A 47 19.72 17.23 -8.50
CA GLY A 47 21.08 17.39 -8.00
C GLY A 47 21.12 17.66 -6.50
N LYS A 48 20.21 18.51 -6.00
CA LYS A 48 20.04 18.75 -4.55
C LYS A 48 19.62 17.49 -3.79
N LEU A 49 18.73 16.69 -4.35
CA LEU A 49 18.32 15.40 -3.78
C LEU A 49 19.48 14.40 -3.76
N SER A 50 20.19 14.26 -4.89
CA SER A 50 21.35 13.40 -5.05
C SER A 50 22.43 13.71 -4.01
N ALA A 51 22.77 15.00 -3.87
CA ALA A 51 23.75 15.44 -2.88
C ALA A 51 23.27 15.24 -1.43
N ALA A 52 22.00 15.51 -1.12
CA ALA A 52 21.48 15.40 0.23
C ALA A 52 21.27 13.94 0.70
N LEU A 53 21.00 13.04 -0.24
CA LEU A 53 20.81 11.61 0.02
C LEU A 53 22.09 10.80 -0.19
N ASP A 54 23.15 11.40 -0.73
CA ASP A 54 24.40 10.73 -1.07
C ASP A 54 24.18 9.50 -1.96
N ILE A 55 23.50 9.73 -3.09
CA ILE A 55 23.20 8.74 -4.12
C ILE A 55 23.35 9.39 -5.51
N PRO A 56 23.78 8.66 -6.55
CA PRO A 56 23.92 9.21 -7.89
C PRO A 56 22.56 9.61 -8.49
N MET A 57 22.57 10.63 -9.35
CA MET A 57 21.35 11.12 -10.01
C MET A 57 20.70 10.04 -10.90
N GLU A 58 21.51 9.16 -11.49
CA GLU A 58 21.02 8.03 -12.29
C GLU A 58 20.17 7.08 -11.45
N GLU A 59 20.62 6.75 -10.23
CA GLU A 59 19.86 5.91 -9.30
C GLU A 59 18.53 6.55 -8.92
N LEU A 60 18.51 7.87 -8.65
CA LEU A 60 17.28 8.64 -8.41
C LEU A 60 16.26 8.52 -9.56
N LEU A 61 16.73 8.52 -10.81
CA LEU A 61 15.85 8.44 -11.99
C LEU A 61 15.26 7.04 -12.20
N THR A 62 15.96 6.00 -11.74
CA THR A 62 15.46 4.61 -11.75
C THR A 62 14.51 4.29 -10.61
N MET A 63 14.35 5.20 -9.64
CA MET A 63 13.48 4.95 -8.49
C MET A 63 12.02 4.82 -8.88
N THR A 64 11.37 3.84 -8.27
CA THR A 64 9.93 3.60 -8.43
C THR A 64 9.16 4.74 -7.75
N VAL A 65 8.10 5.23 -8.40
CA VAL A 65 7.20 6.23 -7.81
C VAL A 65 6.49 5.60 -6.61
N GLU A 66 6.39 6.34 -5.52
CA GLU A 66 5.56 5.94 -4.37
C GLU A 66 4.13 5.69 -4.84
N GLN A 67 3.55 4.57 -4.43
CA GLN A 67 2.16 4.29 -4.75
C GLN A 67 1.32 5.41 -4.14
N ARG A 68 0.62 6.17 -5.01
CA ARG A 68 -0.23 7.26 -4.55
C ARG A 68 -1.26 6.72 -3.59
N LEU A 69 -1.47 7.46 -2.50
CA LEU A 69 -2.66 7.28 -1.69
C LEU A 69 -3.90 7.59 -2.56
N ALA A 70 -4.98 6.84 -2.39
CA ALA A 70 -6.30 7.18 -2.87
C ALA A 70 -6.75 8.54 -2.26
N PRO A 71 -7.79 9.19 -2.83
CA PRO A 71 -8.24 10.50 -2.37
C PRO A 71 -8.60 10.56 -0.88
N ASP A 72 -8.94 9.41 -0.28
CA ASP A 72 -9.23 9.22 1.14
C ASP A 72 -7.97 9.06 2.01
N GLY A 73 -6.77 9.18 1.43
CA GLY A 73 -5.49 9.06 2.13
C GLY A 73 -5.03 7.61 2.36
N LYS A 74 -5.73 6.61 1.81
CA LYS A 74 -5.39 5.18 1.97
C LYS A 74 -4.52 4.67 0.83
N PRO A 75 -3.72 3.60 0.98
CA PRO A 75 -3.00 3.02 -0.13
C PRO A 75 -3.92 2.63 -1.28
N LYS A 76 -3.49 2.84 -2.53
CA LYS A 76 -4.21 2.35 -3.73
C LYS A 76 -4.29 0.83 -3.75
N ASP A 77 -3.21 0.17 -3.36
CA ASP A 77 -3.23 -1.27 -3.14
C ASP A 77 -4.01 -1.56 -1.85
N ARG A 78 -5.13 -2.26 -2.00
CA ARG A 78 -6.02 -2.63 -0.90
C ARG A 78 -5.69 -3.98 -0.26
N SER A 79 -4.58 -4.61 -0.63
CA SER A 79 -4.11 -5.88 -0.06
C SER A 79 -3.95 -5.86 1.46
N TYR A 80 -3.79 -4.68 2.08
CA TYR A 80 -3.77 -4.52 3.53
C TYR A 80 -5.09 -4.92 4.21
N LEU A 81 -6.22 -4.91 3.47
CA LEU A 81 -7.54 -5.29 4.00
C LEU A 81 -7.68 -6.82 4.18
N GLU A 82 -6.80 -7.61 3.58
CA GLU A 82 -6.70 -9.07 3.75
C GLU A 82 -5.67 -9.49 4.82
N LYS A 83 -5.08 -8.52 5.53
CA LYS A 83 -4.11 -8.82 6.60
C LYS A 83 -4.81 -8.88 7.96
N ASP A 84 -4.23 -9.70 8.83
CA ASP A 84 -4.65 -9.87 10.23
C ASP A 84 -6.12 -10.26 10.40
N LEU A 85 -6.66 -11.06 9.46
CA LEU A 85 -8.01 -11.60 9.56
C LEU A 85 -8.11 -12.61 10.72
N PRO A 86 -9.25 -12.66 11.43
CA PRO A 86 -9.52 -13.72 12.41
C PRO A 86 -9.33 -15.10 11.80
N ALA A 87 -8.76 -16.04 12.56
CA ALA A 87 -8.36 -17.35 12.05
C ALA A 87 -9.52 -18.13 11.37
N SER A 88 -10.74 -18.02 11.90
CA SER A 88 -11.92 -18.64 11.30
C SER A 88 -12.28 -18.03 9.93
N LEU A 89 -12.17 -16.71 9.79
CA LEU A 89 -12.41 -16.01 8.54
C LEU A 89 -11.30 -16.30 7.52
N GLN A 90 -10.04 -16.28 7.95
CA GLN A 90 -8.91 -16.61 7.08
C GLN A 90 -9.06 -18.03 6.52
N LYS A 91 -9.43 -19.00 7.37
CA LYS A 91 -9.68 -20.37 6.94
C LYS A 91 -10.78 -20.46 5.88
N ALA A 92 -11.93 -19.82 6.11
CA ALA A 92 -13.05 -19.84 5.15
C ALA A 92 -12.66 -19.20 3.80
N LEU A 93 -11.85 -18.12 3.85
CA LEU A 93 -11.33 -17.46 2.66
C LEU A 93 -10.37 -18.37 1.88
N ASP A 94 -9.45 -19.03 2.59
CA ASP A 94 -8.49 -19.96 1.98
C ASP A 94 -9.19 -21.16 1.33
N GLU A 95 -10.20 -21.73 2.01
CA GLU A 95 -11.00 -22.84 1.48
C GLU A 95 -11.80 -22.43 0.25
N TYR A 96 -12.37 -21.21 0.22
CA TYR A 96 -13.07 -20.67 -0.94
C TYR A 96 -12.13 -20.51 -2.15
N ILE A 97 -10.99 -19.84 -1.96
CA ILE A 97 -9.99 -19.61 -3.02
C ILE A 97 -9.46 -20.94 -3.56
N GLN A 98 -9.19 -21.91 -2.68
CA GLN A 98 -8.72 -23.23 -3.09
C GLN A 98 -9.82 -24.01 -3.83
N GLY A 99 -11.08 -23.90 -3.38
CA GLY A 99 -12.24 -24.49 -4.06
C GLY A 99 -12.45 -23.94 -5.48
N GLU A 100 -12.30 -22.64 -5.68
CA GLU A 100 -12.35 -22.02 -7.02
C GLU A 100 -11.26 -22.59 -7.93
N LYS A 101 -10.03 -22.68 -7.42
CA LYS A 101 -8.87 -23.19 -8.15
C LYS A 101 -9.02 -24.67 -8.53
N ASP A 102 -9.57 -25.48 -7.64
CA ASP A 102 -9.75 -26.91 -7.85
C ASP A 102 -11.06 -27.24 -8.58
N HIS A 103 -11.88 -26.24 -8.89
CA HIS A 103 -13.21 -26.38 -9.51
C HIS A 103 -14.09 -27.40 -8.78
N VAL A 104 -14.12 -27.31 -7.44
CA VAL A 104 -14.90 -28.24 -6.63
C VAL A 104 -16.40 -28.09 -6.89
N SER A 105 -17.15 -29.18 -6.76
CA SER A 105 -18.59 -29.18 -7.06
C SER A 105 -19.46 -28.48 -6.01
N TYR A 106 -18.90 -28.19 -4.83
CA TYR A 106 -19.61 -27.65 -3.66
C TYR A 106 -19.26 -26.17 -3.39
N MET A 107 -19.00 -25.40 -4.44
CA MET A 107 -18.69 -23.97 -4.32
C MET A 107 -19.78 -23.16 -3.63
N ASP A 108 -21.03 -23.58 -3.73
CA ASP A 108 -22.17 -22.97 -3.03
C ASP A 108 -22.03 -23.06 -1.50
N CYS A 109 -21.53 -24.19 -0.99
CA CYS A 109 -21.24 -24.38 0.42
C CYS A 109 -20.07 -23.49 0.87
N LEU A 110 -18.99 -23.45 0.09
CA LEU A 110 -17.84 -22.60 0.39
C LEU A 110 -18.20 -21.10 0.36
N TRP A 111 -19.03 -20.69 -0.59
CA TRP A 111 -19.57 -19.34 -0.68
C TRP A 111 -20.40 -19.00 0.58
N GLY A 112 -21.26 -19.92 1.01
CA GLY A 112 -22.08 -19.75 2.23
C GLY A 112 -21.24 -19.62 3.50
N GLU A 113 -20.21 -20.46 3.65
CA GLU A 113 -19.27 -20.39 4.77
C GLU A 113 -18.49 -19.07 4.79
N LEU A 114 -17.94 -18.65 3.65
CA LEU A 114 -17.22 -17.38 3.56
C LEU A 114 -18.14 -16.18 3.82
N TYR A 115 -19.34 -16.16 3.23
CA TYR A 115 -20.34 -15.12 3.47
C TYR A 115 -20.73 -15.03 4.96
N GLY A 116 -21.00 -16.17 5.59
CA GLY A 116 -21.31 -16.26 7.01
C GLY A 116 -20.15 -15.82 7.91
N ALA A 117 -18.92 -16.21 7.56
CA ALA A 117 -17.71 -15.82 8.28
C ALA A 117 -17.48 -14.30 8.19
N ILE A 118 -17.59 -13.68 7.01
CA ILE A 118 -17.44 -12.22 6.85
C ILE A 118 -18.48 -11.49 7.70
N ASN A 119 -19.75 -11.91 7.60
CA ASN A 119 -20.85 -11.25 8.32
C ASN A 119 -20.68 -11.37 9.84
N SER A 120 -20.43 -12.57 10.36
CA SER A 120 -20.28 -12.80 11.80
C SER A 120 -19.11 -12.02 12.39
N ASN A 121 -17.97 -11.96 11.69
CA ASN A 121 -16.80 -11.19 12.13
C ASN A 121 -17.03 -9.67 12.04
N GLN A 122 -17.82 -9.20 11.06
CA GLN A 122 -18.24 -7.79 11.03
C GLN A 122 -19.17 -7.46 12.22
N TRP A 123 -20.19 -8.29 12.46
CA TRP A 123 -21.16 -8.07 13.54
C TRP A 123 -20.51 -8.11 14.94
N SER A 124 -19.47 -8.93 15.12
CA SER A 124 -18.71 -9.00 16.37
C SER A 124 -17.62 -7.92 16.49
N ASN A 125 -17.45 -7.05 15.49
CA ASN A 125 -16.36 -6.08 15.37
C ASN A 125 -14.95 -6.72 15.35
N ALA A 126 -14.82 -7.99 14.96
CA ALA A 126 -13.54 -8.65 14.76
C ALA A 126 -12.83 -8.19 13.47
N ILE A 127 -13.58 -7.67 12.50
CA ILE A 127 -13.08 -6.94 11.33
C ILE A 127 -13.84 -5.62 11.16
N THR A 128 -13.24 -4.67 10.47
CA THR A 128 -13.90 -3.41 10.13
C THR A 128 -14.96 -3.57 9.04
N LEU A 129 -15.91 -2.63 8.96
CA LEU A 129 -16.85 -2.54 7.83
C LEU A 129 -16.11 -2.49 6.48
N GLU A 130 -15.00 -1.74 6.41
CA GLU A 130 -14.19 -1.63 5.18
C GLU A 130 -13.60 -2.98 4.76
N GLN A 131 -13.04 -3.74 5.70
CA GLN A 131 -12.54 -5.10 5.40
C GLN A 131 -13.68 -6.00 4.92
N ALA A 132 -14.82 -5.99 5.62
CA ALA A 132 -15.96 -6.81 5.25
C ALA A 132 -16.48 -6.49 3.82
N ASP A 133 -16.65 -5.20 3.51
CA ASP A 133 -17.13 -4.75 2.20
C ASP A 133 -16.11 -5.06 1.09
N TYR A 134 -14.82 -4.90 1.37
CA TYR A 134 -13.77 -5.27 0.43
C TYR A 134 -13.73 -6.77 0.14
N LEU A 135 -13.81 -7.62 1.18
CA LEU A 135 -13.80 -9.07 1.02
C LEU A 135 -15.02 -9.55 0.23
N ARG A 136 -16.22 -9.02 0.50
CA ARG A 136 -17.42 -9.32 -0.31
C ARG A 136 -17.19 -8.92 -1.76
N ALA A 137 -16.84 -7.66 -2.02
CA ALA A 137 -16.68 -7.16 -3.38
C ALA A 137 -15.61 -7.90 -4.20
N LYS A 138 -14.61 -8.49 -3.54
CA LYS A 138 -13.52 -9.20 -4.21
C LYS A 138 -13.81 -10.68 -4.45
N TYR A 139 -14.49 -11.36 -3.52
CA TYR A 139 -14.62 -12.82 -3.52
C TYR A 139 -16.04 -13.35 -3.72
N LEU A 140 -17.08 -12.56 -3.42
CA LEU A 140 -18.49 -13.00 -3.41
C LEU A 140 -19.36 -12.22 -4.41
#